data_AF-A0A3B6UBE8-F1
#
_entry.id   AF-A0A3B6UBE8-F1
#
_cell.length_a   1.000
_cell.length_b   1.000
_cell.length_c   1.000
_cell.angle_alpha   90.00
_cell.angle_beta   90.00
_cell.angle_gamma   90.00
#
_symmetry.space_group_name_H-M   'P 1'
#
loop_
_entity.id
_entity.type
_entity.pdbx_description
1 polymer ?
#
loop_
_entity_poly.entity_id
_entity_poly.type
_entity_poly.pdbx_seq_one_letter_code
_entity_poly.pdbx_strand_id
1 'polypeptide(L)'
;MRADGGGLGFLFISGNCFQLWKRKTDCDGVASWVLGRTVALDKLLSMNSEEGSQSPRILGFAEDNNVVLLWAFIGDIFMLQVKSLQLKKLFESYRSFSWRHYYPFEGVYTAGINS
;
A
#
# COMPACT_ATOMS: atom_id res chain seq x y z
N MET A 1 -7.91 -1.50 -5.55
CA MET A 1 -6.73 -1.51 -6.45
C MET A 1 -6.95 -2.56 -7.49
N ARG A 2 -6.42 -2.34 -8.71
CA ARG A 2 -6.62 -3.31 -9.78
C ARG A 2 -5.55 -4.39 -9.76
N ALA A 3 -6.00 -5.65 -9.86
CA ALA A 3 -5.11 -6.76 -10.13
C ALA A 3 -4.54 -6.64 -11.55
N ASP A 4 -3.39 -7.29 -11.80
CA ASP A 4 -2.88 -7.46 -13.16
C ASP A 4 -3.94 -8.17 -14.01
N GLY A 5 -4.38 -7.51 -15.09
CA GLY A 5 -5.53 -7.93 -15.90
C GLY A 5 -6.83 -7.16 -15.64
N GLY A 6 -6.81 -6.13 -14.78
CA GLY A 6 -7.93 -5.20 -14.60
C GLY A 6 -9.03 -5.69 -13.65
N GLY A 7 -8.88 -6.87 -13.05
CA GLY A 7 -9.81 -7.43 -12.07
C GLY A 7 -9.63 -6.88 -10.65
N LEU A 8 -10.45 -7.38 -9.71
CA LEU A 8 -10.35 -7.01 -8.28
C LEU A 8 -9.05 -7.54 -7.66
N GLY A 9 -8.28 -6.62 -7.07
CA GLY A 9 -7.11 -6.93 -6.25
C GLY A 9 -7.39 -6.71 -4.77
N PHE A 10 -6.76 -7.52 -3.92
CA PHE A 10 -6.81 -7.41 -2.47
C PHE A 10 -5.40 -7.32 -1.90
N LEU A 11 -5.24 -6.52 -0.84
CA LEU A 11 -3.96 -6.32 -0.16
C LEU A 11 -3.99 -6.83 1.26
N PHE A 12 -2.92 -7.51 1.63
CA PHE A 12 -2.76 -8.05 2.96
C PHE A 12 -1.33 -7.83 3.45
N ILE A 13 -1.19 -7.37 4.70
CA ILE A 13 0.11 -7.36 5.38
C ILE A 13 0.15 -8.58 6.31
N SER A 14 1.15 -9.43 6.09
CA SER A 14 1.42 -10.61 6.91
C SER A 14 2.83 -10.50 7.47
N GLY A 15 2.95 -10.13 8.76
CA GLY A 15 4.25 -9.80 9.37
C GLY A 15 4.90 -8.62 8.65
N ASN A 16 6.08 -8.85 8.06
CA ASN A 16 6.84 -7.86 7.30
C ASN A 16 6.67 -8.02 5.77
N CYS A 17 5.67 -8.77 5.34
CA CYS A 17 5.39 -9.02 3.93
C CYS A 17 4.10 -8.33 3.49
N PHE A 18 4.17 -7.73 2.30
CA PHE A 18 3.03 -7.23 1.56
C PHE A 18 2.59 -8.26 0.52
N GLN A 19 1.34 -8.69 0.58
CA GLN A 19 0.77 -9.67 -0.33
C GLN A 19 -0.31 -9.04 -1.20
N LEU A 20 -0.18 -9.21 -2.51
CA LEU A 20 -1.16 -8.83 -3.50
C LEU A 20 -1.90 -10.09 -3.97
N TRP A 21 -3.19 -10.11 -3.69
CA TRP A 21 -4.12 -11.16 -4.08
C TRP A 21 -4.96 -10.69 -5.25
N LYS A 22 -5.31 -11.61 -6.14
CA LYS A 22 -6.19 -11.35 -7.27
C LYS A 22 -7.38 -12.29 -7.22
N ARG A 23 -8.56 -11.78 -7.59
CA ARG A 23 -9.73 -12.62 -7.77
C ARG A 23 -9.64 -13.34 -9.11
N LYS A 24 -9.75 -14.67 -9.10
CA LYS A 24 -9.78 -15.51 -10.30
C LYS A 24 -11.07 -16.34 -10.29
N THR A 25 -11.70 -16.44 -11.46
CA THR A 25 -12.83 -17.35 -11.67
C THR A 25 -12.32 -18.63 -12.33
N ASP A 26 -12.72 -19.78 -11.82
CA ASP A 26 -12.44 -21.08 -12.45
C ASP A 26 -13.43 -21.41 -13.57
N CYS A 27 -13.27 -22.60 -14.16
CA CYS A 27 -14.12 -23.07 -15.26
C CYS A 27 -15.59 -23.26 -14.84
N ASP A 28 -15.84 -23.44 -13.54
CA ASP A 28 -17.16 -23.64 -12.96
C ASP A 28 -17.84 -22.30 -12.61
N GLY A 29 -17.18 -21.18 -12.90
CA GLY A 29 -17.69 -19.85 -12.60
C GLY A 29 -17.50 -19.45 -11.13
N VAL A 30 -16.78 -20.24 -10.32
CA VAL A 30 -16.55 -19.95 -8.90
C VAL A 30 -15.35 -19.01 -8.75
N ALA A 31 -15.57 -17.91 -8.04
CA ALA A 31 -14.53 -16.92 -7.78
C ALA A 31 -13.75 -17.24 -6.50
N SER A 32 -12.43 -17.29 -6.60
CA SER A 32 -11.51 -17.49 -5.48
C SER A 32 -10.41 -16.43 -5.46
N TRP A 33 -9.81 -16.22 -4.28
CA TRP A 33 -8.64 -15.37 -4.12
C TRP A 33 -7.38 -16.20 -4.32
N VAL A 34 -6.50 -15.73 -5.19
CA VAL A 34 -5.21 -16.36 -5.46
C VAL A 34 -4.10 -15.36 -5.15
N LEU A 35 -3.10 -15.82 -4.39
CA LEU A 35 -1.90 -15.03 -4.12
C LEU A 35 -1.16 -14.77 -5.44
N GLY A 36 -1.03 -13.50 -5.82
CA GLY A 36 -0.36 -13.09 -7.04
C GLY A 36 1.10 -12.72 -6.82
N ARG A 37 1.37 -11.88 -5.82
CA ARG A 37 2.73 -11.38 -5.52
C ARG A 37 2.92 -11.20 -4.03
N THR A 38 4.13 -11.50 -3.55
CA THR A 38 4.57 -11.19 -2.18
C THR A 38 5.82 -10.32 -2.25
N VAL A 39 5.88 -9.29 -1.42
CA VAL A 39 7.00 -8.33 -1.35
C VAL A 39 7.43 -8.19 0.10
N ALA A 40 8.73 -8.34 0.36
CA ALA A 40 9.32 -8.15 1.68
C ALA A 40 9.43 -6.63 1.97
N LEU A 41 8.54 -6.11 2.82
CA LEU A 41 8.47 -4.68 3.15
C LEU A 41 9.68 -4.22 3.95
N ASP A 42 10.21 -5.06 4.83
CA ASP A 42 11.45 -4.82 5.58
C ASP A 42 12.61 -4.49 4.66
N LYS A 43 12.80 -5.28 3.60
CA LYS A 43 13.84 -5.04 2.60
C LYS A 43 13.55 -3.80 1.75
N LEU A 44 12.29 -3.60 1.39
CA LEU A 44 11.89 -2.46 0.56
C LEU A 44 12.03 -1.12 1.28
N LEU A 45 11.78 -1.12 2.58
CA LEU A 45 11.89 0.03 3.46
C LEU A 45 13.32 0.20 4.01
N SER A 46 14.26 -0.68 3.62
CA SER A 46 15.63 -0.75 4.18
C SER A 46 15.63 -0.73 5.71
N MET A 47 14.71 -1.49 6.32
CA MET A 47 14.55 -1.56 7.76
C MET A 47 15.73 -2.29 8.39
N ASN A 48 16.46 -1.61 9.27
CA ASN A 48 17.42 -2.27 10.15
C ASN A 48 16.67 -3.06 11.22
N SER A 49 17.07 -4.31 11.44
CA SER A 49 16.49 -5.24 12.42
C SER A 49 16.44 -4.68 13.84
N GLU A 50 17.31 -3.71 14.17
CA GLU A 50 17.47 -3.16 15.52
C GLU A 50 16.48 -2.05 15.84
N GLU A 51 15.84 -1.44 14.82
CA GLU A 51 15.18 -0.16 15.03
C GLU A 51 13.72 -0.26 15.48
N GLY A 52 12.92 -1.29 15.14
CA GLY A 52 11.58 -1.34 15.75
C GLY A 52 10.73 -2.57 15.44
N SER A 53 10.16 -3.13 16.52
CA SER A 53 9.22 -4.26 16.56
C SER A 53 7.83 -3.99 15.96
N GLN A 54 7.61 -2.84 15.31
CA GLN A 54 6.29 -2.42 14.82
C GLN A 54 6.09 -2.83 13.37
N SER A 55 5.15 -3.74 13.14
CA SER A 55 4.75 -4.11 11.77
C SER A 55 4.14 -2.92 11.04
N PRO A 56 4.47 -2.73 9.75
CA PRO A 56 3.88 -1.67 8.94
C PRO A 56 2.36 -1.82 8.86
N ARG A 57 1.65 -0.69 8.77
CA ARG A 57 0.19 -0.65 8.64
C ARG A 57 -0.24 0.09 7.38
N ILE A 58 -1.33 -0.35 6.79
CA ILE A 58 -1.98 0.35 5.68
C ILE A 58 -2.81 1.50 6.28
N LEU A 59 -2.55 2.73 5.84
CA LEU A 59 -3.35 3.92 6.18
C LEU A 59 -4.45 4.17 5.15
N GLY A 60 -4.22 3.78 3.90
CA GLY A 60 -5.18 3.92 2.82
C GLY A 60 -4.61 3.47 1.48
N PHE A 61 -5.44 3.48 0.45
CA PHE A 61 -5.05 3.12 -0.91
C PHE A 61 -5.80 3.99 -1.93
N ALA A 62 -5.12 4.31 -3.03
CA ALA A 62 -5.69 4.94 -4.21
C ALA A 62 -5.84 3.87 -5.29
N GLU A 63 -7.08 3.42 -5.50
CA GLU A 63 -7.35 2.22 -6.29
C GLU A 63 -6.91 2.34 -7.74
N ASP A 64 -7.25 3.45 -8.39
CA ASP A 64 -6.96 3.65 -9.82
C ASP A 64 -5.48 3.94 -10.07
N ASN A 65 -4.82 4.62 -9.11
CA ASN A 65 -3.41 4.95 -9.17
C ASN A 65 -2.47 3.81 -8.72
N ASN A 66 -3.03 2.72 -8.18
CA ASN A 66 -2.29 1.56 -7.63
C ASN A 66 -1.29 1.94 -6.53
N VAL A 67 -1.64 2.94 -5.74
CA VAL A 67 -0.79 3.47 -4.68
C VAL A 67 -1.34 3.08 -3.31
N VAL A 68 -0.44 2.74 -2.39
CA VAL A 68 -0.76 2.45 -0.98
C VAL A 68 -0.02 3.43 -0.09
N LEU A 69 -0.74 3.97 0.90
CA LEU A 69 -0.14 4.74 1.97
C LEU A 69 0.16 3.82 3.15
N LEU A 70 1.42 3.79 3.54
CA LEU A 70 1.93 2.95 4.61
C LEU A 70 2.41 3.81 5.77
N TRP A 71 1.99 3.43 6.97
CA TRP A 71 2.63 3.85 8.20
C TRP A 71 3.71 2.83 8.54
N ALA A 72 4.94 3.29 8.67
CA ALA A 72 6.07 2.49 9.09
C ALA A 72 6.84 3.22 10.20
N PHE A 73 7.76 2.49 10.84
CA PHE A 73 8.76 2.93 11.80
C PHE A 73 8.64 4.36 12.37
N ILE A 74 8.46 4.49 13.70
CA ILE A 74 8.54 5.77 14.43
C ILE A 74 7.53 6.85 13.96
N GLY A 75 6.61 6.54 13.05
CA GLY A 75 5.63 7.51 12.55
C GLY A 75 5.86 7.93 11.09
N ASP A 76 6.85 7.36 10.42
CA ASP A 76 7.14 7.67 9.03
C ASP A 76 6.01 7.20 8.10
N ILE A 77 5.71 8.04 7.11
CA ILE A 77 4.71 7.73 6.08
C ILE A 77 5.38 7.53 4.76
N PHE A 78 5.03 6.41 4.13
CA PHE A 78 5.50 6.04 2.82
C PHE A 78 4.34 5.87 1.86
N MET A 79 4.61 6.24 0.62
CA MET A 79 3.78 5.95 -0.53
C MET A 79 4.44 4.80 -1.30
N LEU A 80 3.74 3.68 -1.45
CA LEU A 80 4.18 2.53 -2.22
C LEU A 80 3.41 2.48 -3.54
N GLN A 81 4.14 2.59 -4.66
CA GLN A 81 3.60 2.29 -5.97
C GLN A 81 3.66 0.77 -6.21
N VAL A 82 2.50 0.10 -6.21
CA VAL A 82 2.42 -1.37 -6.15
C VAL A 82 2.94 -2.04 -7.42
N LYS A 83 2.80 -1.40 -8.59
CA LYS A 83 3.27 -1.97 -9.86
C LYS A 83 4.80 -1.97 -9.97
N SER A 84 5.42 -0.80 -9.74
CA SER A 84 6.87 -0.61 -9.84
C SER A 84 7.62 -0.98 -8.56
N LEU A 85 6.91 -1.22 -7.46
CA LEU A 85 7.47 -1.39 -6.12
C LEU A 85 8.35 -0.20 -5.69
N GLN A 86 8.09 0.98 -6.24
CA GLN A 86 8.81 2.19 -5.84
C GLN A 86 8.19 2.77 -4.59
N LEU A 87 9.05 3.14 -3.66
CA LEU A 87 8.68 3.70 -2.39
C LEU A 87 9.09 5.18 -2.34
N LYS A 88 8.18 6.03 -1.90
CA LYS A 88 8.42 7.46 -1.70
C LYS A 88 8.10 7.83 -0.25
N LYS A 89 9.09 8.32 0.49
CA LYS A 89 8.86 8.88 1.84
C LYS A 89 8.10 10.20 1.70
N LEU A 90 6.96 10.32 2.37
CA LEU A 90 6.13 11.53 2.38
C LEU A 90 6.36 12.36 3.64
N PHE A 91 6.58 11.68 4.75
CA PHE A 91 6.75 12.30 6.05
C PHE A 91 7.81 11.55 6.86
N GLU A 92 8.68 12.33 7.49
CA GLU A 92 9.66 11.85 8.44
C GLU A 92 9.27 12.31 9.84
N SER A 93 9.10 11.35 10.74
CA SER A 93 8.87 11.59 12.15
C SER A 93 10.22 11.69 12.86
N TYR A 94 10.44 12.79 13.58
CA TYR A 94 11.65 13.07 14.37
C TYR A 94 11.66 12.26 15.68
N ARG A 95 11.54 10.92 15.60
CA ARG A 95 11.51 10.02 16.77
C ARG A 95 10.37 10.31 17.76
N SER A 96 9.25 10.87 17.27
CA SER A 96 8.06 11.10 18.08
C SER A 96 7.06 9.96 17.85
N PHE A 97 6.79 9.18 18.90
CA PHE A 97 5.76 8.11 18.93
C PHE A 97 4.32 8.66 18.91
N SER A 98 4.11 9.88 18.41
CA SER A 98 2.80 10.48 18.29
C SER A 98 1.98 9.70 17.27
N TRP A 99 0.99 8.94 17.75
CA TRP A 99 -0.06 8.37 16.92
C TRP A 99 -0.92 9.50 16.36
N ARG A 100 -0.47 10.05 15.23
CA ARG A 100 -1.26 11.01 14.47
C ARG A 100 -2.27 10.24 13.63
N HIS A 101 -3.51 10.71 13.63
CA HIS A 101 -4.53 10.20 12.72
C HIS A 101 -4.31 10.81 11.35
N TYR A 102 -3.97 9.97 10.38
CA TYR A 102 -3.82 10.34 8.98
C TYR A 102 -5.05 9.91 8.21
N TYR A 103 -5.67 10.84 7.49
CA TYR A 103 -6.87 10.59 6.67
C TYR A 103 -6.52 10.82 5.20
N PRO A 104 -5.94 9.81 4.52
CA PRO A 104 -5.65 9.93 3.11
C PRO A 104 -6.94 10.09 2.31
N PHE A 105 -6.93 11.01 1.35
CA PHE A 105 -8.00 11.17 0.38
C PHE A 105 -7.39 11.31 -1.03
N GLU A 106 -8.14 10.86 -2.01
CA GLU A 106 -7.86 11.05 -3.43
C GLU A 106 -8.87 12.07 -3.98
N GLY A 107 -8.38 13.07 -4.71
CA GLY A 107 -9.21 14.13 -5.27
C GLY A 107 -8.92 14.30 -6.75
N VAL A 108 -9.94 14.74 -7.50
CA VAL A 108 -9.82 15.05 -8.93
C VAL A 108 -10.11 16.53 -9.13
N TYR A 109 -9.28 17.21 -9.92
CA TYR A 109 -9.54 18.58 -10.34
C TYR A 109 -10.13 18.57 -11.74
N THR A 110 -11.31 19.15 -11.91
CA THR A 110 -11.83 19.48 -13.23
C THR A 110 -11.16 20.74 -13.72
N ALA A 111 -10.62 20.74 -14.95
CA ALA A 111 -10.09 21.96 -15.56
C ALA A 111 -11.18 23.03 -15.56
N GLY A 112 -10.86 24.22 -15.02
CA GLY A 112 -11.79 25.35 -15.02
C GLY A 112 -12.20 25.68 -16.45
N ILE A 113 -13.49 25.82 -16.69
CA ILE A 113 -13.99 26.40 -17.94
C ILE A 113 -13.53 27.86 -17.91
N ASN A 114 -12.51 28.19 -18.70
CA ASN A 114 -12.16 29.58 -18.96
C ASN A 114 -13.38 30.23 -19.62
N SER A 115 -14.06 31.12 -18.87
CA SER A 115 -15.12 32.00 -19.37
C SER A 115 -14.55 33.15 -20.17
#